data_AF-M6FLD3-F1
#
_entry.id   AF-M6FLD3-F1
#
_cell.length_a   1.000
_cell.length_b   1.000
_cell.length_c   1.000
_cell.angle_alpha   90.00
_cell.angle_beta   90.00
_cell.angle_gamma   90.00
#
_symmetry.space_group_name_H-M   'P 1'
#
loop_
_entity.id
_entity.type
_entity.pdbx_description
1 polymer ?
#
loop_
_entity_poly.entity_id
_entity_poly.type
_entity_poly.pdbx_seq_one_letter_code
_entity_poly.pdbx_strand_id
1 'polypeptide(L)'
;MTGTPKQIQKFSVFSPSGQGDIYALDNLYLSPLRKNEVWDFSKVGEFSPLNLGFLCMRSILADRCEGMLTVQGLSPGFVLGLSKINGFENWNLFKTKGFIPKVFGKKFPIKMSSKIHEILNPVLATYEKELFEEWSPKAVVIEGSFENREILIAGVALPGDDKNLPKLLKNLIQILSGNCGKFYLRTEKHSYLCLKKEKENIGPVFFQEKENIWDSFVFLILEIENS
;
A
#
# COMPACT_ATOMS: atom_id res chain seq x y z
N MET A 1 5.32 -47.19 18.20
CA MET A 1 5.84 -45.92 17.65
C MET A 1 5.09 -45.61 16.37
N THR A 2 4.00 -44.86 16.46
CA THR A 2 3.20 -44.42 15.30
C THR A 2 3.59 -42.99 14.99
N GLY A 3 4.45 -42.81 13.98
CA GLY A 3 4.82 -41.50 13.48
C GLY A 3 3.63 -40.85 12.81
N THR A 4 3.11 -39.78 13.41
CA THR A 4 2.08 -38.93 12.81
C THR A 4 2.65 -38.35 11.51
N PRO A 5 1.98 -38.49 10.36
CA PRO A 5 2.45 -37.89 9.11
C PRO A 5 2.48 -36.36 9.30
N LYS A 6 3.66 -35.74 9.13
CA LYS A 6 3.79 -34.29 9.05
C LYS A 6 2.93 -33.81 7.88
N GLN A 7 1.76 -33.24 8.16
CA GLN A 7 1.01 -32.48 7.17
C GLN A 7 1.93 -31.38 6.62
N ILE A 8 2.35 -31.53 5.37
CA ILE A 8 3.10 -30.50 4.67
C ILE A 8 2.12 -29.33 4.46
N GLN A 9 2.25 -28.27 5.26
CA GLN A 9 1.54 -27.03 5.01
C GLN A 9 1.89 -26.55 3.60
N LYS A 10 0.90 -26.49 2.71
CA LYS A 10 1.06 -25.87 1.39
C LYS A 10 1.12 -24.36 1.58
N PHE A 11 2.25 -23.77 1.20
CA PHE A 11 2.44 -22.33 1.16
C PHE A 11 2.12 -21.80 -0.24
N SER A 12 1.51 -20.62 -0.31
CA SER A 12 1.28 -19.91 -1.57
C SER A 12 2.36 -18.84 -1.71
N VAL A 13 3.27 -19.01 -2.66
CA VAL A 13 4.44 -18.12 -2.84
C VAL A 13 4.14 -17.08 -3.91
N PHE A 14 4.30 -15.80 -3.57
CA PHE A 14 4.20 -14.66 -4.47
C PHE A 14 5.57 -14.00 -4.60
N SER A 15 5.99 -13.68 -5.82
CA SER A 15 7.32 -13.11 -6.08
C SER A 15 7.21 -11.82 -6.90
N PRO A 16 7.12 -10.65 -6.25
CA PRO A 16 7.15 -9.38 -6.96
C PRO A 16 8.44 -9.23 -7.78
N SER A 17 8.33 -8.60 -8.94
CA SER A 17 9.47 -8.18 -9.74
C SER A 17 9.86 -6.73 -9.39
N GLY A 18 11.14 -6.40 -9.48
CA GLY A 18 11.63 -5.04 -9.24
C GLY A 18 11.18 -3.98 -10.28
N GLN A 19 10.57 -4.39 -11.40
CA GLN A 19 10.25 -3.52 -12.55
C GLN A 19 8.76 -3.58 -12.95
N GLY A 20 7.85 -3.78 -12.00
CA GLY A 20 6.41 -3.76 -12.28
C GLY A 20 5.90 -2.33 -12.48
N ASP A 21 5.12 -2.09 -13.55
CA ASP A 21 4.24 -0.93 -13.58
C ASP A 21 3.16 -1.03 -12.48
N ILE A 22 2.44 0.07 -12.23
CA ILE A 22 1.49 0.14 -11.13
C ILE A 22 0.32 -0.84 -11.25
N TYR A 23 -0.08 -1.20 -12.47
CA TYR A 23 -1.15 -2.18 -12.71
C TYR A 23 -0.63 -3.61 -12.54
N ALA A 24 0.63 -3.88 -12.90
CA ALA A 24 1.27 -5.16 -12.62
C ALA A 24 1.38 -5.40 -11.10
N LEU A 25 1.74 -4.36 -10.33
CA LEU A 25 1.76 -4.43 -8.86
C LEU A 25 0.34 -4.63 -8.30
N ASP A 26 -0.64 -3.83 -8.73
CA ASP A 26 -2.05 -3.98 -8.34
C ASP A 26 -2.56 -5.41 -8.57
N ASN A 27 -2.40 -5.93 -9.78
CA ASN A 27 -2.86 -7.27 -10.13
C ASN A 27 -2.18 -8.38 -9.31
N LEU A 28 -0.93 -8.18 -8.88
CA LEU A 28 -0.22 -9.14 -8.04
C LEU A 28 -0.67 -9.04 -6.57
N TYR A 29 -0.53 -7.85 -5.97
CA TYR A 29 -0.74 -7.63 -4.54
C TYR A 29 -2.20 -7.64 -4.12
N LEU A 30 -3.10 -7.24 -5.03
CA LEU A 30 -4.54 -7.23 -4.81
C LEU A 30 -5.24 -8.38 -5.56
N SER A 31 -4.50 -9.45 -5.90
CA SER A 31 -5.06 -10.73 -6.36
C SER A 31 -5.85 -11.44 -5.26
N PRO A 32 -6.70 -12.45 -5.55
CA PRO A 32 -7.44 -13.18 -4.53
C PRO A 32 -6.55 -13.74 -3.40
N LEU A 33 -7.06 -13.71 -2.16
CA LEU A 33 -6.37 -14.24 -0.98
C LEU A 33 -6.10 -15.74 -1.09
N ARG A 34 -4.92 -16.14 -0.61
CA ARG A 34 -4.51 -17.53 -0.48
C ARG A 34 -4.15 -17.85 0.97
N LYS A 35 -4.27 -19.12 1.37
CA LYS A 35 -3.81 -19.56 2.69
C LYS A 35 -2.28 -19.60 2.74
N ASN A 36 -1.73 -19.24 3.89
CA ASN A 36 -0.29 -19.30 4.19
C ASN A 36 0.57 -18.58 3.14
N GLU A 37 0.29 -17.30 2.90
CA GLU A 37 1.01 -16.53 1.87
C GLU A 37 2.44 -16.24 2.31
N VAL A 38 3.36 -16.50 1.37
CA VAL A 38 4.76 -16.13 1.47
C VAL A 38 5.09 -15.17 0.34
N TRP A 39 5.48 -13.96 0.71
CA TRP A 39 5.89 -12.89 -0.19
C TRP A 39 7.41 -12.90 -0.31
N ASP A 40 7.93 -13.41 -1.42
CA ASP A 40 9.34 -13.61 -1.68
C ASP A 40 9.93 -12.46 -2.53
N PHE A 41 10.67 -11.58 -1.85
CA PHE A 41 11.28 -10.39 -2.42
C PHE A 41 12.66 -10.64 -3.05
N SER A 42 13.08 -11.90 -3.21
CA SER A 42 14.41 -12.23 -3.78
C SER A 42 14.66 -11.67 -5.19
N LYS A 43 13.60 -11.34 -5.93
CA LYS A 43 13.66 -10.71 -7.26
C LYS A 43 13.56 -9.18 -7.24
N VAL A 44 13.46 -8.58 -6.07
CA VAL A 44 13.40 -7.13 -5.86
C VAL A 44 14.77 -6.67 -5.39
N GLY A 45 15.56 -6.11 -6.32
CA GLY A 45 16.96 -5.72 -6.06
C GLY A 45 17.08 -4.54 -5.11
N GLU A 46 16.25 -3.51 -5.29
CA GLU A 46 16.32 -2.25 -4.55
C GLU A 46 15.03 -1.95 -3.78
N PHE A 47 15.15 -1.06 -2.79
CA PHE A 47 13.98 -0.60 -2.04
C PHE A 47 12.99 0.14 -2.95
N SER A 48 11.70 -0.16 -2.77
CA SER A 48 10.61 0.45 -3.54
C SER A 48 9.46 0.80 -2.61
N PRO A 49 9.12 2.09 -2.42
CA PRO A 49 7.95 2.50 -1.65
C PRO A 49 6.65 1.88 -2.18
N LEU A 50 6.54 1.70 -3.50
CA LEU A 50 5.35 1.10 -4.12
C LEU A 50 5.15 -0.34 -3.67
N ASN A 51 6.22 -1.16 -3.75
CA ASN A 51 6.15 -2.55 -3.27
C ASN A 51 5.80 -2.61 -1.78
N LEU A 52 6.40 -1.75 -0.96
CA LEU A 52 6.05 -1.68 0.47
C LEU A 52 4.59 -1.26 0.69
N GLY A 53 4.12 -0.22 -0.01
CA GLY A 53 2.76 0.28 0.10
C GLY A 53 1.70 -0.76 -0.28
N PHE A 54 1.90 -1.43 -1.41
CA PHE A 54 1.03 -2.54 -1.82
C PHE A 54 1.08 -3.72 -0.85
N LEU A 55 2.27 -4.07 -0.33
CA LEU A 55 2.41 -5.12 0.68
C LEU A 55 1.69 -4.76 1.99
N CYS A 56 1.79 -3.51 2.44
CA CYS A 56 1.08 -3.03 3.61
C CYS A 56 -0.44 -3.08 3.39
N MET A 57 -0.93 -2.58 2.25
CA MET A 57 -2.35 -2.67 1.92
C MET A 57 -2.84 -4.13 1.85
N ARG A 58 -2.05 -5.02 1.23
CA ARG A 58 -2.32 -6.46 1.21
C ARG A 58 -2.40 -7.03 2.63
N SER A 59 -1.49 -6.66 3.53
CA SER A 59 -1.53 -7.13 4.92
C SER A 59 -2.72 -6.59 5.70
N ILE A 60 -3.20 -5.38 5.41
CA ILE A 60 -4.46 -4.85 5.97
C ILE A 60 -5.64 -5.70 5.51
N LEU A 61 -5.75 -5.97 4.21
CA LEU A 61 -6.88 -6.72 3.64
C LEU A 61 -6.86 -8.21 4.04
N ALA A 62 -5.66 -8.77 4.23
CA ALA A 62 -5.47 -10.15 4.65
C ALA A 62 -5.63 -10.37 6.15
N ASP A 63 -5.64 -9.31 6.97
CA ASP A 63 -5.63 -9.41 8.43
C ASP A 63 -6.85 -10.14 9.01
N ARG A 64 -8.01 -10.06 8.33
CA ARG A 64 -9.22 -10.80 8.70
C ARG A 64 -9.13 -12.31 8.42
N CYS A 65 -8.11 -12.77 7.72
CA CYS A 65 -7.93 -14.17 7.37
C CYS A 65 -7.00 -14.88 8.36
N GLU A 66 -7.24 -16.18 8.55
CA GLU A 66 -6.37 -17.01 9.38
C GLU A 66 -4.97 -17.10 8.76
N GLY A 67 -4.01 -16.43 9.42
CA GLY A 67 -2.59 -16.54 9.12
C GLY A 67 -1.95 -15.19 8.76
N MET A 68 -0.91 -14.83 9.49
CA MET A 68 -0.10 -13.65 9.22
C MET A 68 0.73 -13.85 7.94
N LEU A 69 0.70 -12.85 7.05
CA LEU A 69 1.55 -12.86 5.85
C LEU A 69 3.02 -12.97 6.26
N THR A 70 3.77 -13.79 5.53
CA THR A 70 5.22 -13.93 5.75
C THR A 70 5.99 -13.33 4.59
N VAL A 71 6.92 -12.44 4.85
CA VAL A 71 7.79 -11.79 3.87
C VAL A 71 9.19 -12.38 3.99
N GLN A 72 9.81 -12.76 2.89
CA GLN A 72 11.15 -13.34 2.88
C GLN A 72 11.97 -12.85 1.68
N GLY A 73 13.25 -13.20 1.63
CA GLY A 73 14.10 -12.90 0.48
C GLY A 73 14.41 -11.41 0.29
N LEU A 74 14.28 -10.59 1.34
CA LEU A 74 14.59 -9.17 1.25
C LEU A 74 16.08 -8.96 0.93
N SER A 75 16.35 -8.23 -0.15
CA SER A 75 17.72 -7.86 -0.53
C SER A 75 18.35 -6.93 0.52
N PRO A 76 19.70 -6.83 0.59
CA PRO A 76 20.36 -5.85 1.45
C PRO A 76 19.89 -4.41 1.20
N GLY A 77 19.63 -4.04 -0.06
CA GLY A 77 19.11 -2.72 -0.43
C GLY A 77 17.70 -2.50 0.12
N PHE A 78 16.83 -3.50 0.05
CA PHE A 78 15.47 -3.42 0.62
C PHE A 78 15.51 -3.34 2.15
N VAL A 79 16.34 -4.15 2.81
CA VAL A 79 16.54 -4.11 4.27
C VAL A 79 17.04 -2.74 4.71
N LEU A 80 18.01 -2.17 3.99
CA LEU A 80 18.52 -0.83 4.24
C LEU A 80 17.42 0.24 4.05
N GLY A 81 16.59 0.12 3.02
CA GLY A 81 15.43 0.99 2.81
C GLY A 81 14.46 0.96 3.99
N LEU A 82 14.01 -0.24 4.39
CA LEU A 82 13.11 -0.42 5.54
C LEU A 82 13.70 0.14 6.84
N SER A 83 15.00 -0.06 7.07
CA SER A 83 15.69 0.43 8.27
C SER A 83 15.70 1.97 8.39
N LYS A 84 15.46 2.68 7.28
CA LYS A 84 15.43 4.13 7.18
C LYS A 84 14.01 4.71 7.13
N ILE A 85 12.98 3.90 7.36
CA ILE A 85 11.59 4.37 7.46
C ILE A 85 11.27 4.58 8.93
N ASN A 86 10.98 5.82 9.31
CA ASN A 86 10.55 6.12 10.66
C ASN A 86 9.18 5.50 10.94
N GLY A 87 9.05 4.64 11.94
CA GLY A 87 7.78 4.03 12.34
C GLY A 87 7.51 2.64 11.75
N PHE A 88 8.37 2.14 10.85
CA PHE A 88 8.23 0.78 10.30
C PHE A 88 8.28 -0.29 11.39
N GLU A 89 9.03 -0.07 12.46
CA GLU A 89 9.15 -1.00 13.60
C GLU A 89 7.82 -1.24 14.33
N ASN A 90 6.84 -0.34 14.16
CA ASN A 90 5.52 -0.47 14.77
C ASN A 90 4.54 -1.25 13.88
N TRP A 91 4.94 -1.60 12.66
CA TRP A 91 4.10 -2.36 11.73
C TRP A 91 4.09 -3.85 12.10
N ASN A 92 2.90 -4.39 12.34
CA ASN A 92 2.72 -5.74 12.85
C ASN A 92 1.73 -6.61 12.04
N LEU A 93 1.36 -6.21 10.82
CA LEU A 93 0.39 -6.95 9.99
C LEU A 93 1.04 -8.00 9.08
N PHE A 94 2.37 -8.02 8.98
CA PHE A 94 3.12 -9.11 8.35
C PHE A 94 4.41 -9.39 9.10
N LYS A 95 4.92 -10.62 8.97
CA LYS A 95 6.18 -11.06 9.58
C LYS A 95 7.28 -11.10 8.54
N THR A 96 8.43 -10.52 8.83
CA THR A 96 9.64 -10.70 8.01
C THR A 96 10.42 -11.95 8.46
N LYS A 97 10.91 -12.73 7.51
CA LYS A 97 11.96 -13.74 7.72
C LYS A 97 13.30 -13.03 7.53
N GLY A 98 13.96 -12.76 8.65
CA GLY A 98 15.22 -12.03 8.69
C GLY A 98 15.12 -10.82 9.60
N PHE A 99 16.28 -10.30 9.97
CA PHE A 99 16.39 -9.15 10.85
C PHE A 99 16.35 -7.85 10.03
N ILE A 100 15.49 -6.91 10.41
CA ILE A 100 15.52 -5.54 9.91
C ILE A 100 16.10 -4.65 11.00
N PRO A 101 17.31 -4.09 10.82
CA PRO A 101 17.92 -3.23 11.83
C PRO A 101 17.10 -1.95 11.97
N LYS A 102 16.99 -1.46 13.21
CA LYS A 102 16.53 -0.10 13.47
C LYS A 102 17.73 0.83 13.40
N VAL A 103 17.75 1.72 12.41
CA VAL A 103 18.75 2.79 12.36
C VAL A 103 18.24 3.95 13.22
N PHE A 104 19.10 4.52 14.05
CA PHE A 104 18.81 5.74 14.80
C PHE A 104 19.45 6.93 14.11
N GLY A 105 18.68 8.00 13.89
CA GLY A 105 19.14 9.19 13.18
C GLY A 105 18.16 10.35 13.33
N LYS A 106 18.61 11.57 13.04
CA LYS A 106 17.81 12.80 13.25
C LYS A 106 16.78 13.07 12.15
N LYS A 107 16.99 12.55 10.94
CA LYS A 107 16.07 12.74 9.80
C LYS A 107 16.00 11.47 8.98
N PHE A 108 14.80 10.95 8.83
CA PHE A 108 14.47 9.86 7.90
C PHE A 108 13.75 10.48 6.70
N PRO A 109 14.07 10.05 5.47
CA PRO A 109 13.44 10.60 4.27
C PRO A 109 11.97 10.20 4.18
N ILE A 110 11.58 9.07 4.79
CA ILE A 110 10.24 8.51 4.75
C ILE A 110 9.77 8.22 6.19
N LYS A 111 8.50 8.53 6.47
CA LYS A 111 7.77 8.11 7.68
C LYS A 111 6.64 7.16 7.33
N MET A 112 6.31 6.29 8.27
CA MET A 112 5.20 5.35 8.20
C MET A 112 4.35 5.45 9.45
N SER A 113 3.02 5.34 9.30
CA SER A 113 2.09 5.27 10.41
C SER A 113 0.87 4.43 10.08
N SER A 114 0.20 3.90 11.11
CA SER A 114 -1.07 3.17 10.97
C SER A 114 -2.31 4.06 11.13
N LYS A 115 -2.13 5.39 11.07
CA LYS A 115 -3.24 6.37 11.13
C LYS A 115 -3.86 6.52 9.75
N ILE A 116 -5.07 7.09 9.69
CA ILE A 116 -5.65 7.47 8.40
C ILE A 116 -5.17 8.86 8.03
N HIS A 117 -4.66 8.99 6.81
CA HIS A 117 -4.21 10.27 6.28
C HIS A 117 -5.41 11.18 5.97
N GLU A 118 -5.29 12.46 6.29
CA GLU A 118 -6.33 13.46 6.08
C GLU A 118 -6.77 13.62 4.62
N ILE A 119 -5.91 13.25 3.66
CA ILE A 119 -6.24 13.23 2.23
C ILE A 119 -7.44 12.32 1.92
N LEU A 120 -7.69 11.31 2.76
CA LEU A 120 -8.80 10.38 2.61
C LEU A 120 -10.08 10.84 3.32
N ASN A 121 -10.04 11.92 4.12
CA ASN A 121 -11.22 12.50 4.78
C ASN A 121 -12.41 12.75 3.84
N PRO A 122 -12.24 13.18 2.58
CA PRO A 122 -13.36 13.34 1.66
C PRO A 122 -14.14 12.05 1.44
N VAL A 123 -13.46 10.90 1.37
CA VAL A 123 -14.13 9.60 1.24
C VAL A 123 -14.82 9.23 2.54
N LEU A 124 -14.18 9.50 3.68
CA LEU A 124 -14.71 9.14 4.99
C LEU A 124 -15.89 9.98 5.45
N ALA A 125 -16.13 11.14 4.84
CA ALA A 125 -17.22 12.05 5.21
C ALA A 125 -18.62 11.44 5.01
N THR A 126 -18.74 10.28 4.36
CA THR A 126 -19.98 9.50 4.24
C THR A 126 -20.29 8.68 5.49
N TYR A 127 -19.31 8.41 6.35
CA TYR A 127 -19.50 7.66 7.58
C TYR A 127 -19.72 8.58 8.77
N GLU A 128 -20.56 8.15 9.71
CA GLU A 128 -20.71 8.80 11.00
C GLU A 128 -19.44 8.60 11.82
N LYS A 129 -18.88 9.68 12.37
CA LYS A 129 -17.60 9.64 13.10
C LYS A 129 -17.63 8.71 14.32
N GLU A 130 -18.78 8.61 14.96
CA GLU A 130 -19.01 7.78 16.15
C GLU A 130 -18.89 6.29 15.82
N LEU A 131 -19.41 5.84 14.68
CA LEU A 131 -19.26 4.47 14.19
C LEU A 131 -17.80 4.14 13.81
N PHE A 132 -17.05 5.16 13.41
CA PHE A 132 -15.68 4.98 12.96
C PHE A 132 -14.71 4.66 14.10
N GLU A 133 -14.98 5.17 15.31
CA GLU A 133 -14.23 4.82 16.52
C GLU A 133 -14.47 3.35 16.91
N GLU A 134 -15.71 2.86 16.78
CA GLU A 134 -16.07 1.47 17.04
C GLU A 134 -15.42 0.50 16.04
N TRP A 135 -15.35 0.89 14.77
CA TRP A 135 -14.79 0.04 13.72
C TRP A 135 -13.28 -0.08 13.73
N SER A 136 -12.58 0.90 14.32
CA SER A 136 -11.11 0.95 14.39
C SER A 136 -10.41 0.53 13.08
N PRO A 137 -10.74 1.18 11.94
CA PRO A 137 -10.31 0.72 10.63
C PRO A 137 -8.79 0.72 10.50
N LYS A 138 -8.26 -0.40 9.98
CA LYS A 138 -6.83 -0.56 9.74
C LYS A 138 -6.40 0.28 8.56
N ALA A 139 -5.32 1.02 8.75
CA ALA A 139 -4.80 1.95 7.77
C ALA A 139 -3.28 1.91 7.69
N VAL A 140 -2.75 2.41 6.59
CA VAL A 140 -1.33 2.65 6.37
C VAL A 140 -1.13 4.00 5.72
N VAL A 141 -0.11 4.71 6.19
CA VAL A 141 0.43 5.91 5.55
C VAL A 141 1.93 5.71 5.43
N ILE A 142 2.46 5.92 4.23
CA ILE A 142 3.89 6.02 3.96
C ILE A 142 4.09 7.33 3.20
N GLU A 143 4.86 8.25 3.76
CA GLU A 143 5.02 9.58 3.17
C GLU A 143 6.42 10.15 3.40
N GLY A 144 6.86 11.01 2.47
CA GLY A 144 8.13 11.72 2.54
C GLY A 144 8.81 11.78 1.18
N SER A 145 10.12 12.07 1.18
CA SER A 145 10.91 12.22 -0.03
C SER A 145 11.54 10.88 -0.42
N PHE A 146 11.41 10.50 -1.69
CA PHE A 146 12.09 9.34 -2.25
C PHE A 146 12.65 9.69 -3.63
N GLU A 147 13.96 9.50 -3.82
CA GLU A 147 14.69 9.97 -5.01
C GLU A 147 14.45 11.47 -5.25
N ASN A 148 13.85 11.84 -6.38
CA ASN A 148 13.54 13.22 -6.77
C ASN A 148 12.03 13.56 -6.64
N ARG A 149 11.30 12.84 -5.77
CA ARG A 149 9.85 12.99 -5.63
C ARG A 149 9.41 13.04 -4.17
N GLU A 150 8.33 13.76 -3.90
CA GLU A 150 7.52 13.57 -2.71
C GLU A 150 6.51 12.44 -2.98
N ILE A 151 6.46 11.47 -2.09
CA ILE A 151 5.55 10.33 -2.18
C ILE A 151 4.59 10.34 -0.99
N LEU A 152 3.33 10.01 -1.26
CA LEU A 152 2.30 9.72 -0.28
C LEU A 152 1.56 8.46 -0.72
N ILE A 153 1.66 7.41 0.09
CA ILE A 153 0.87 6.19 -0.04
C ILE A 153 -0.07 6.15 1.16
N ALA A 154 -1.38 6.11 0.93
CA ALA A 154 -2.39 6.06 1.97
C ALA A 154 -3.41 4.95 1.65
N GLY A 155 -3.57 4.01 2.57
CA GLY A 155 -4.51 2.90 2.45
C GLY A 155 -5.39 2.77 3.68
N VAL A 156 -6.66 2.41 3.49
CA VAL A 156 -7.61 2.15 4.58
C VAL A 156 -8.60 1.06 4.18
N ALA A 157 -8.79 0.08 5.06
CA ALA A 157 -9.92 -0.85 4.96
C ALA A 157 -11.18 -0.18 5.52
N LEU A 158 -12.29 -0.28 4.78
CA LEU A 158 -13.54 0.38 5.11
C LEU A 158 -14.61 -0.65 5.50
N PRO A 159 -15.53 -0.28 6.38
CA PRO A 159 -16.56 -1.18 6.90
C PRO A 159 -17.78 -1.33 5.98
N GLY A 160 -17.94 -0.44 4.99
CA GLY A 160 -19.07 -0.46 4.05
C GLY A 160 -18.71 0.17 2.72
N ASP A 161 -19.58 0.08 1.73
CA ASP A 161 -19.27 0.48 0.35
C ASP A 161 -19.37 1.99 0.07
N ASP A 162 -19.98 2.76 0.96
CA ASP A 162 -20.27 4.18 0.77
C ASP A 162 -19.02 5.05 0.75
N LYS A 163 -18.66 5.56 -0.44
CA LYS A 163 -17.46 6.36 -0.66
C LYS A 163 -17.78 7.60 -1.49
N ASN A 164 -17.38 8.78 -1.01
CA ASN A 164 -17.43 9.99 -1.84
C ASN A 164 -16.18 10.12 -2.74
N LEU A 165 -16.03 9.16 -3.68
CA LEU A 165 -14.94 9.15 -4.65
C LEU A 165 -14.89 10.40 -5.55
N PRO A 166 -16.02 10.96 -6.03
CA PRO A 166 -15.97 12.17 -6.86
C PRO A 166 -15.28 13.35 -6.15
N LYS A 167 -15.55 13.55 -4.85
CA LYS A 167 -14.91 14.61 -4.07
C LYS A 167 -13.41 14.36 -3.87
N LEU A 168 -13.01 13.11 -3.61
CA LEU A 168 -11.59 12.76 -3.51
C LEU A 168 -10.86 12.99 -4.84
N LEU A 169 -11.40 12.51 -5.96
CA LEU A 169 -10.80 12.68 -7.28
C LEU A 169 -10.64 14.16 -7.64
N LYS A 170 -11.65 14.99 -7.36
CA LYS A 170 -11.57 16.44 -7.53
C LYS A 170 -10.40 17.04 -6.74
N ASN A 171 -10.26 16.66 -5.46
CA ASN A 171 -9.17 17.13 -4.61
C ASN A 171 -7.79 16.68 -5.14
N LEU A 172 -7.65 15.43 -5.58
CA LEU A 172 -6.40 14.91 -6.14
C LEU A 172 -5.98 15.63 -7.42
N ILE A 173 -6.93 15.90 -8.31
CA ILE A 173 -6.69 16.68 -9.54
C ILE A 173 -6.26 18.11 -9.18
N GLN A 174 -6.87 18.71 -8.16
CA GLN A 174 -6.48 20.04 -7.66
C GLN A 174 -5.08 20.06 -7.04
N ILE A 175 -4.68 19.03 -6.30
CA ILE A 175 -3.31 18.90 -5.75
C ILE A 175 -2.27 18.84 -6.86
N LEU A 176 -2.57 18.14 -7.95
CA LEU A 176 -1.73 18.11 -9.14
C LEU A 176 -1.84 19.38 -10.00
N SER A 177 -2.72 20.33 -9.68
CA SER A 177 -2.80 21.61 -10.40
C SER A 177 -1.54 22.44 -10.12
N GLY A 178 -0.76 22.75 -11.15
CA GLY A 178 0.54 23.43 -11.01
C GLY A 178 1.75 22.54 -10.71
N ASN A 179 1.55 21.23 -10.49
CA ASN A 179 2.62 20.27 -10.20
C ASN A 179 2.75 19.20 -11.29
N CYS A 180 3.97 18.69 -11.50
CA CYS A 180 4.19 17.46 -12.26
C CYS A 180 4.13 16.27 -11.29
N GLY A 181 3.53 15.16 -11.73
CA GLY A 181 3.34 14.02 -10.87
C GLY A 181 2.28 13.06 -11.37
N LYS A 182 1.87 12.15 -10.49
CA LYS A 182 0.83 11.16 -10.77
C LYS A 182 0.12 10.76 -9.50
N PHE A 183 -1.12 10.33 -9.66
CA PHE A 183 -1.80 9.58 -8.61
C PHE A 183 -2.37 8.28 -9.17
N TYR A 184 -2.41 7.27 -8.33
CA TYR A 184 -3.14 6.03 -8.54
C TYR A 184 -4.08 5.81 -7.37
N LEU A 185 -5.36 5.63 -7.66
CA LEU A 185 -6.41 5.41 -6.67
C LEU A 185 -7.10 4.09 -6.98
N ARG A 186 -7.13 3.18 -6.02
CA ARG A 186 -7.76 1.86 -6.11
C ARG A 186 -8.80 1.72 -5.00
N THR A 187 -10.00 1.33 -5.38
CA THR A 187 -11.05 0.85 -4.45
C THR A 187 -11.20 -0.65 -4.61
N GLU A 188 -12.28 -1.26 -4.13
CA GLU A 188 -12.62 -2.67 -4.43
C GLU A 188 -13.08 -2.85 -5.89
N LYS A 189 -13.87 -1.91 -6.43
CA LYS A 189 -14.49 -1.99 -7.77
C LYS A 189 -13.72 -1.30 -8.90
N HIS A 190 -12.89 -0.31 -8.58
CA HIS A 190 -12.30 0.56 -9.60
C HIS A 190 -10.84 0.88 -9.33
N SER A 191 -10.10 1.21 -10.39
CA SER A 191 -8.83 1.91 -10.31
C SER A 191 -8.77 3.11 -11.25
N TYR A 192 -8.13 4.19 -10.79
CA TYR A 192 -7.89 5.43 -11.51
C TYR A 192 -6.41 5.73 -11.50
N LEU A 193 -5.83 6.05 -12.66
CA LEU A 193 -4.45 6.49 -12.79
C LEU A 193 -4.42 7.83 -13.52
N CYS A 194 -3.93 8.87 -12.87
CA CYS A 194 -3.65 10.15 -13.50
C CYS A 194 -2.15 10.32 -13.69
N LEU A 195 -1.72 10.65 -14.92
CA LEU A 195 -0.33 10.94 -15.24
C LEU A 195 -0.22 12.38 -15.73
N LYS A 196 0.39 13.26 -14.95
CA LYS A 196 0.55 14.67 -15.29
C LYS A 196 2.03 15.02 -15.49
N LYS A 197 2.42 15.15 -16.75
CA LYS A 197 3.80 15.47 -17.16
C LYS A 197 4.09 16.97 -17.28
N GLU A 198 3.05 17.78 -17.49
CA GLU A 198 3.16 19.22 -17.73
C GLU A 198 2.33 19.98 -16.69
N LYS A 199 2.87 21.08 -16.14
CA LYS A 199 2.22 21.84 -15.06
C LYS A 199 0.90 22.48 -15.48
N GLU A 200 0.82 22.95 -16.72
CA GLU A 200 -0.27 23.78 -17.26
C GLU A 200 -1.47 22.98 -17.79
N ASN A 201 -1.30 21.67 -18.04
CA ASN A 201 -2.36 20.82 -18.60
C ASN A 201 -3.01 19.92 -17.54
N ILE A 202 -4.25 19.48 -17.82
CA ILE A 202 -4.89 18.39 -17.07
C ILE A 202 -4.32 17.08 -17.62
N GLY A 203 -3.67 16.29 -16.77
CA GLY A 203 -3.16 14.97 -17.16
C GLY A 203 -4.29 13.99 -17.49
N PRO A 204 -4.11 13.04 -18.44
CA PRO A 204 -5.09 12.01 -18.70
C PRO A 204 -5.37 11.17 -17.46
N VAL A 205 -6.64 10.82 -17.26
CA VAL A 205 -7.10 9.88 -16.23
C VAL A 205 -7.52 8.58 -16.90
N PHE A 206 -6.78 7.52 -16.62
CA PHE A 206 -7.10 6.16 -17.04
C PHE A 206 -8.00 5.51 -15.99
N PHE A 207 -9.07 4.86 -16.43
CA PHE A 207 -10.03 4.17 -15.58
C PHE A 207 -10.06 2.69 -15.94
N GLN A 208 -10.14 1.83 -14.93
CA GLN A 208 -10.31 0.40 -15.10
C GLN A 208 -11.28 -0.15 -14.04
N GLU A 209 -12.27 -0.91 -14.49
CA GLU A 209 -13.13 -1.72 -13.63
C GLU A 209 -12.39 -2.98 -13.17
N LYS A 210 -12.72 -3.43 -11.97
CA LYS A 210 -12.04 -4.54 -11.30
C LYS A 210 -13.07 -5.52 -10.76
N GLU A 211 -12.70 -6.80 -10.76
CA GLU A 211 -13.51 -7.83 -10.13
C GLU A 211 -13.61 -7.57 -8.63
N ASN A 212 -14.84 -7.58 -8.11
CA ASN A 212 -15.09 -7.28 -6.70
C ASN A 212 -14.82 -8.52 -5.83
N ILE A 213 -13.55 -8.70 -5.45
CA ILE A 213 -13.06 -9.83 -4.65
C ILE A 213 -12.66 -9.44 -3.22
N TRP A 214 -12.72 -8.15 -2.89
CA TRP A 214 -12.30 -7.58 -1.61
C TRP A 214 -13.47 -6.91 -0.91
N ASP A 215 -13.42 -6.84 0.42
CA ASP A 215 -14.32 -5.92 1.12
C ASP A 215 -13.87 -4.48 0.82
N SER A 216 -14.76 -3.54 1.10
CA SER A 216 -14.56 -2.13 0.83
C SER A 216 -13.21 -1.59 1.31
N PHE A 217 -12.51 -0.86 0.44
CA PHE A 217 -11.26 -0.19 0.80
C PHE A 217 -10.97 1.01 -0.09
N VAL A 218 -9.99 1.82 0.32
CA VAL A 218 -9.36 2.84 -0.53
C VAL A 218 -7.86 2.76 -0.39
N PHE A 219 -7.16 2.74 -1.52
CA PHE A 219 -5.71 2.74 -1.60
C PHE A 219 -5.24 3.81 -2.60
N LEU A 220 -4.51 4.80 -2.11
CA LEU A 220 -3.99 5.93 -2.86
C LEU A 220 -2.47 5.89 -2.88
N ILE A 221 -1.90 6.11 -4.05
CA ILE A 221 -0.49 6.42 -4.26
C ILE A 221 -0.46 7.78 -4.97
N LEU A 222 0.26 8.74 -4.40
CA LEU A 222 0.47 10.07 -4.96
C LEU A 222 1.99 10.32 -5.02
N GLU A 223 2.48 10.70 -6.18
CA GLU A 223 3.88 11.07 -6.42
C GLU A 223 3.91 12.46 -7.05
N ILE A 224 4.63 13.40 -6.44
CA ILE A 224 4.84 14.76 -6.94
C ILE A 224 6.33 14.93 -7.21
N GLU A 225 6.69 15.38 -8.41
CA GLU A 225 8.08 15.61 -8.78
C GLU A 225 8.60 16.90 -8.11
N ASN A 226 9.80 16.82 -7.53
CA ASN A 226 10.47 18.00 -7.01
C ASN A 226 10.90 18.89 -8.19
N SER A 227 10.56 20.18 -8.11
CA SER A 227 10.92 21.18 -9.13
C SER A 227 12.40 21.55 -9.07
#